data_AF-A0A948LXK0-F1
#
_entry.id   AF-A0A948LXK0-F1
#
_cell.length_a   1.000
_cell.length_b   1.000
_cell.length_c   1.000
_cell.angle_alpha   90.00
_cell.angle_beta   90.00
_cell.angle_gamma   90.00
#
_symmetry.space_group_name_H-M   'P 1'
#
loop_
_entity.id
_entity.type
_entity.pdbx_description
1 polymer ?
#
loop_
_entity_poly.entity_id
_entity_poly.type
_entity_poly.pdbx_seq_one_letter_code
_entity_poly.pdbx_strand_id
1 'polypeptide(L)'
;MTPESSAPEAPLPPGIAERRTHPHLRAIFEDAYLIVEPILSSSVSSTSHFIRIAVHDAYPDLPQQDISMLCGALERVYRERRKIAK
;
A
#
# COMPACT_ATOMS: atom_id res chain seq x y z
N MET A 1 0.93 33.23 40.29
CA MET A 1 1.10 33.21 38.83
C MET A 1 1.89 31.95 38.49
N THR A 2 1.19 30.85 38.24
CA THR A 2 1.78 29.56 37.85
C THR A 2 1.85 29.50 36.32
N PRO A 3 3.03 29.34 35.71
CA PRO A 3 3.11 29.08 34.29
C PRO A 3 2.58 27.68 33.98
N GLU A 4 1.89 27.64 32.86
CA GLU A 4 1.11 26.55 32.29
C GLU A 4 1.95 25.30 32.04
N SER A 5 1.39 24.17 32.47
CA SER A 5 1.87 22.81 32.28
C SER A 5 1.85 22.43 30.80
N SER A 6 2.95 22.69 30.08
CA SER A 6 3.14 22.18 28.72
C SER A 6 3.89 20.86 28.76
N ALA A 7 3.15 19.77 28.63
CA ALA A 7 3.66 18.41 28.59
C ALA A 7 4.67 18.23 27.43
N PRO A 8 5.71 17.39 27.58
CA PRO A 8 6.60 17.10 26.47
C PRO A 8 5.84 16.26 25.44
N GLU A 9 5.56 16.88 24.29
CA GLU A 9 5.10 16.20 23.09
C GLU A 9 6.21 15.22 22.66
N ALA A 10 6.08 13.96 23.08
CA ALA A 10 6.99 12.91 22.66
C ALA A 10 6.86 12.75 21.14
N PRO A 11 7.97 12.72 20.37
CA PRO A 11 7.90 12.50 18.94
C PRO A 11 7.29 11.12 18.70
N LEU A 12 6.11 11.12 18.10
CA LEU A 12 5.44 9.89 17.67
C LEU A 12 6.40 9.10 16.78
N PRO A 13 6.54 7.78 16.98
CA PRO A 13 7.47 6.98 16.19
C PRO A 13 7.11 7.08 14.70
N PRO A 14 8.09 7.29 13.80
CA PRO A 14 7.85 7.58 12.38
C PRO A 14 7.13 6.45 11.62
N GLY A 15 6.97 5.26 12.21
CA GLY A 15 6.24 4.15 11.61
C GLY A 15 4.71 4.15 11.81
N ILE A 16 4.16 4.97 12.71
CA ILE A 16 2.71 4.99 12.99
C ILE A 16 2.00 6.07 12.16
N ALA A 17 2.66 7.19 11.89
CA ALA A 17 2.11 8.28 11.08
C ALA A 17 1.94 7.86 9.61
N GLU A 18 2.90 7.13 9.03
CA GLU A 18 2.87 6.71 7.62
C GLU A 18 1.71 5.73 7.33
N ARG A 19 1.29 4.95 8.33
CA ARG A 19 0.14 4.02 8.25
C ARG A 19 -1.22 4.73 8.24
N ARG A 20 -1.26 6.04 8.54
CA ARG A 20 -2.48 6.86 8.54
C ARG A 20 -2.63 7.72 7.29
N THR A 21 -1.62 7.79 6.41
CA THR A 21 -1.52 8.88 5.43
C THR A 21 -2.38 8.69 4.17
N HIS A 22 -2.86 7.48 3.86
CA HIS A 22 -3.59 7.23 2.61
C HIS A 22 -4.82 6.32 2.78
N PRO A 23 -5.91 6.80 3.43
CA PRO A 23 -7.13 6.00 3.62
C PRO A 23 -7.77 5.59 2.29
N HIS A 24 -7.65 6.40 1.24
CA HIS A 24 -8.14 6.10 -0.10
C HIS A 24 -7.40 4.91 -0.72
N LEU A 25 -6.07 4.82 -0.57
CA LEU A 25 -5.29 3.69 -1.06
C LEU A 25 -5.68 2.40 -0.36
N ARG A 26 -5.98 2.47 0.94
CA ARG A 26 -6.44 1.29 1.69
C ARG A 26 -7.83 0.82 1.26
N ALA A 27 -8.72 1.76 0.92
CA ALA A 27 -10.07 1.43 0.44
C ALA A 27 -10.02 0.70 -0.92
N ILE A 28 -9.12 1.11 -1.82
CA ILE A 28 -8.94 0.45 -3.12
C ILE A 28 -7.95 -0.72 -3.07
N PHE A 29 -7.18 -0.88 -2.00
CA PHE A 29 -6.15 -1.92 -1.91
C PHE A 29 -6.74 -3.32 -2.04
N GLU A 30 -7.82 -3.61 -1.33
CA GLU A 30 -8.43 -4.95 -1.37
C GLU A 30 -8.99 -5.27 -2.75
N ASP A 31 -9.64 -4.30 -3.39
CA ASP A 31 -10.16 -4.44 -4.74
C ASP A 31 -9.03 -4.59 -5.78
N ALA A 32 -8.04 -3.70 -5.75
CA ALA A 32 -6.83 -3.80 -6.57
C ALA A 32 -6.10 -5.12 -6.36
N TYR A 33 -6.06 -5.64 -5.13
CA TYR A 33 -5.46 -6.93 -4.81
C TYR A 33 -6.19 -8.07 -5.51
N LEU A 34 -7.52 -8.09 -5.51
CA LEU A 34 -8.29 -9.11 -6.24
C LEU A 34 -8.03 -9.05 -7.76
N ILE A 35 -7.87 -7.85 -8.32
CA ILE A 35 -7.57 -7.67 -9.75
C ILE A 35 -6.19 -8.22 -10.10
N VAL A 36 -5.18 -7.96 -9.25
CA VAL A 36 -3.79 -8.33 -9.56
C VAL A 36 -3.36 -9.68 -8.98
N GLU A 37 -4.12 -10.27 -8.06
CA GLU A 37 -3.88 -11.61 -7.51
C GLU A 37 -3.67 -12.68 -8.60
N PRO A 38 -4.50 -12.81 -9.65
CA PRO A 38 -4.24 -13.79 -10.71
C PRO A 38 -2.93 -13.52 -11.45
N ILE A 39 -2.53 -12.26 -11.60
CA ILE A 39 -1.27 -11.85 -12.24
C ILE A 39 -0.08 -12.23 -11.34
N LEU A 40 -0.20 -12.00 -10.03
CA LEU A 40 0.80 -12.33 -9.01
C LEU A 40 0.93 -13.85 -8.78
N SER A 41 -0.17 -14.58 -8.96
CA SER A 41 -0.21 -16.05 -8.97
C SER A 41 0.47 -16.63 -10.20
N SER A 42 0.36 -15.93 -11.32
CA SER A 42 1.04 -16.31 -12.56
C SER A 42 2.56 -16.16 -12.43
N SER A 43 3.29 -17.20 -12.80
CA SER A 43 4.76 -17.23 -12.79
C SER A 43 5.35 -16.51 -14.01
N VAL A 44 4.87 -15.30 -14.32
CA VAL A 44 5.43 -14.49 -15.41
C VAL A 44 6.64 -13.71 -14.89
N SER A 45 7.72 -13.64 -15.68
CA SER A 45 8.95 -12.91 -15.29
C SER A 45 8.76 -11.40 -15.11
N SER A 46 7.59 -10.84 -15.47
CA SER A 46 7.35 -9.39 -15.48
C SER A 46 6.02 -9.01 -14.84
N THR A 47 5.65 -9.66 -13.73
CA THR A 47 4.42 -9.36 -12.97
C THR A 47 4.24 -7.88 -12.68
N SER A 48 5.29 -7.16 -12.24
CA SER A 48 5.22 -5.72 -11.92
C SER A 48 4.70 -4.84 -13.05
N HIS A 49 5.04 -5.15 -14.31
CA HIS A 49 4.55 -4.39 -15.46
C HIS A 49 3.04 -4.60 -15.67
N PHE A 50 2.58 -5.86 -15.61
CA PHE A 50 1.18 -6.21 -15.76
C PHE A 50 0.32 -5.71 -14.59
N ILE A 51 0.83 -5.77 -13.35
CA ILE A 51 0.17 -5.19 -12.18
C ILE A 51 -0.05 -3.70 -12.37
N ARG A 52 0.97 -2.97 -12.85
CA ARG A 52 0.86 -1.54 -13.09
C ARG A 52 -0.17 -1.22 -14.17
N ILE A 53 -0.22 -1.99 -15.24
CA ILE A 53 -1.25 -1.85 -16.28
C ILE A 53 -2.64 -2.10 -15.69
N ALA A 54 -2.84 -3.19 -14.97
CA ALA A 54 -4.13 -3.56 -14.39
C ALA A 54 -4.62 -2.53 -13.36
N VAL A 55 -3.74 -2.01 -12.50
CA VAL A 55 -4.09 -0.95 -11.54
C VAL A 55 -4.40 0.36 -12.26
N HIS A 56 -3.63 0.74 -13.28
CA HIS A 56 -3.91 1.95 -14.04
C HIS A 56 -5.20 1.86 -14.87
N ASP A 57 -5.54 0.67 -15.37
CA ASP A 57 -6.77 0.41 -16.11
C ASP A 57 -8.01 0.49 -15.20
N ALA A 58 -7.93 -0.12 -14.01
CA ALA A 58 -9.00 -0.06 -13.01
C ALA A 58 -9.14 1.31 -12.33
N TYR A 59 -8.04 2.05 -12.19
CA TYR A 59 -7.97 3.34 -11.49
C TYR A 59 -7.25 4.42 -12.31
N PRO A 60 -7.83 4.88 -13.43
CA PRO A 60 -7.18 5.86 -14.31
C PRO A 60 -7.04 7.25 -13.66
N ASP A 61 -7.91 7.59 -12.70
CA ASP A 61 -7.86 8.83 -11.91
C ASP A 61 -6.80 8.83 -10.80
N LEU A 62 -6.17 7.67 -10.54
CA LEU A 62 -5.18 7.56 -9.47
C LEU A 62 -3.83 8.13 -9.93
N PRO A 63 -3.16 8.96 -9.11
CA PRO A 63 -1.86 9.52 -9.50
C PRO A 63 -0.81 8.41 -9.64
N GLN A 64 0.13 8.58 -10.60
CA GLN A 64 1.16 7.57 -10.87
C GLN A 64 2.03 7.20 -9.66
N GLN A 65 2.22 8.13 -8.73
CA GLN A 65 2.91 7.88 -7.47
C GLN A 65 2.14 6.88 -6.60
N ASP A 66 0.83 7.08 -6.46
CA ASP A 66 -0.06 6.21 -5.71
C ASP A 66 -0.17 4.83 -6.38
N ILE A 67 -0.26 4.77 -7.72
CA ILE A 67 -0.21 3.52 -8.48
C ILE A 67 1.10 2.76 -8.16
N SER A 68 2.24 3.45 -8.18
CA SER A 68 3.54 2.84 -7.87
C SER A 68 3.61 2.33 -6.42
N MET A 69 3.08 3.09 -5.48
CA MET A 69 2.99 2.70 -4.07
C MET A 69 2.08 1.47 -3.88
N LEU A 70 0.92 1.46 -4.55
CA LEU A 70 -0.04 0.35 -4.50
C LEU A 70 0.56 -0.92 -5.09
N CYS A 71 1.20 -0.85 -6.27
CA CYS A 71 1.88 -1.98 -6.90
C CYS A 71 2.91 -2.62 -5.94
N GLY A 72 3.78 -1.81 -5.34
CA GLY A 72 4.78 -2.29 -4.39
C GLY A 72 4.15 -2.91 -3.13
N ALA A 73 3.07 -2.33 -2.61
CA ALA A 73 2.34 -2.87 -1.47
C ALA A 73 1.68 -4.21 -1.80
N LEU A 74 1.06 -4.33 -2.97
CA LEU A 74 0.38 -5.54 -3.46
C LEU A 74 1.37 -6.71 -3.62
N GLU A 75 2.49 -6.47 -4.30
CA GLU A 75 3.56 -7.48 -4.44
C GLU A 75 4.11 -7.93 -3.08
N ARG A 76 4.32 -6.99 -2.16
CA ARG A 76 4.82 -7.28 -0.82
C ARG A 76 3.84 -8.14 -0.04
N VAL A 77 2.58 -7.74 0.03
CA VAL A 77 1.53 -8.48 0.77
C VAL A 77 1.36 -9.88 0.20
N TYR A 78 1.33 -10.03 -1.13
CA TYR A 78 1.23 -11.32 -1.76
C TYR A 78 2.41 -12.25 -1.42
N ARG A 79 3.65 -11.74 -1.48
CA ARG A 79 4.85 -12.49 -1.08
C ARG A 79 4.80 -12.91 0.39
N GLU A 80 4.39 -12.02 1.29
CA GLU A 80 4.27 -12.34 2.72
C GLU A 80 3.20 -13.42 2.95
N ARG A 81 2.02 -13.30 2.31
CA ARG A 81 0.97 -14.33 2.38
C ARG A 81 1.44 -15.69 1.86
N ARG A 82 2.22 -15.72 0.76
CA ARG A 82 2.81 -16.98 0.24
C ARG A 82 3.85 -17.60 1.17
N LYS A 83 4.59 -16.80 1.94
CA LYS A 83 5.54 -17.33 2.93
C LYS A 83 4.84 -17.95 4.13
N ILE A 84 3.70 -17.38 4.56
CA ILE A 84 2.92 -17.85 5.70
C ILE A 84 2.11 -19.11 5.35
N ALA A 85 1.67 -19.23 4.09
CA ALA A 85 0.93 -20.40 3.59
C ALA A 85 1.82 -21.64 3.31
N LYS A 86 3.10 -21.61 3.68
CA LYS A 86 4.08 -22.68 3.46
C LYS A 86 4.62 -23.16 4.80
#